data_AF-A0A812NTG1-F1
#
_entry.id   AF-A0A812NTG1-F1
#
_cell.length_a   1.000
_cell.length_b   1.000
_cell.length_c   1.000
_cell.angle_alpha   90.00
_cell.angle_beta   90.00
_cell.angle_gamma   90.00
#
_symmetry.space_group_name_H-M   'P 1'
#
loop_
_entity.id
_entity.type
_entity.pdbx_description
1 polymer ?
#
loop_
_entity_poly.entity_id
_entity_poly.type
_entity_poly.pdbx_seq_one_letter_code
_entity_poly.pdbx_strand_id
1 'polypeptide(L)'
;MVVAVYVMPPFAAPSSGFWENWVFNCIAHPVANFVIARGALLPALRMLDLPPELGVGVKKIVTLAALATPVTCFLTHLAFHAAGIFPVPFAAPVACQPAVLATSFLSFRLLPKEARDKKSWRALKFFVFFIVTCQGMIAMLLIALVYFKELSYGQQILAIFVFSGYVQGVCKSLDFVGKCFSMPQDKINVFKWHPNFVGLCFSASLMADAKGTGVELTLVLLEATKAPQSVFKAFEMLAELDPDNMPDVGNSAQSFLGRFMPVLSPTSLKQSVTKKVASCRRIAAELQKIQGQLSTKSRQELSNTVLSTEDAQLLNHVSAKLCPVAVLELSEMLAPVGYIIVNWILQYVWTGNRSYFIGISSQSEDDVVQGMVGNAYGLAIEAGIFSVTALLSWRLLGVNFVELTAAAISSEIDYWFFVSITVYMTYWVCLIEHTGHDFSFEFSWIP
;
A
#
# COMPACT_ATOMS: atom_id res chain seq x y z
N MET A 1 17.22 1.66 2.25
CA MET A 1 17.81 2.96 1.86
C MET A 1 18.99 2.82 0.90
N VAL A 2 20.06 2.07 1.19
CA VAL A 2 21.24 1.95 0.30
C VAL A 2 20.88 1.51 -1.13
N VAL A 3 19.87 0.65 -1.30
CA VAL A 3 19.43 0.18 -2.62
C VAL A 3 18.82 1.31 -3.47
N ALA A 4 18.10 2.26 -2.87
CA ALA A 4 17.40 3.33 -3.60
C ALA A 4 18.35 4.22 -4.42
N VAL A 5 19.61 4.39 -3.96
CA VAL A 5 20.63 5.19 -4.62
C VAL A 5 21.14 4.53 -5.91
N TYR A 6 21.12 3.19 -5.99
CA TYR A 6 21.59 2.43 -7.17
C TYR A 6 20.52 2.26 -8.26
N VAL A 7 19.26 2.57 -7.96
CA VAL A 7 18.12 2.45 -8.88
C VAL A 7 17.62 3.80 -9.39
N MET A 8 18.28 4.89 -8.99
CA MET A 8 17.98 6.24 -9.47
C MET A 8 19.16 7.00 -10.10
N PRO A 9 20.16 6.38 -10.79
CA PRO A 9 21.09 7.18 -11.57
C PRO A 9 20.39 7.74 -12.82
N PRO A 10 20.92 8.79 -13.45
CA PRO A 10 20.55 9.06 -14.84
C PRO A 10 20.82 7.84 -15.69
N PHE A 11 19.83 7.47 -16.50
CA PHE A 11 19.89 6.35 -17.43
C PHE A 11 20.06 6.91 -18.84
N ALA A 12 20.77 6.18 -19.70
CA ALA A 12 20.83 6.55 -21.12
C ALA A 12 19.45 6.36 -21.75
N ALA A 13 19.06 7.20 -22.72
CA ALA A 13 17.77 7.09 -23.40
C ALA A 13 17.53 5.64 -23.89
N PRO A 14 16.29 5.12 -23.88
CA PRO A 14 16.01 3.75 -24.34
C PRO A 14 16.35 3.55 -25.82
N SER A 15 16.25 4.61 -26.61
CA SER A 15 16.69 4.65 -28.01
C SER A 15 18.18 4.35 -28.19
N SER A 16 18.98 4.51 -27.13
CA SER A 16 20.40 4.17 -27.15
C SER A 16 20.61 2.67 -27.32
N GLY A 17 19.66 1.81 -26.92
CA GLY A 17 19.77 0.36 -27.02
C GLY A 17 20.00 -0.35 -25.68
N PHE A 18 19.88 -1.68 -25.71
CA PHE A 18 19.95 -2.52 -24.50
C PHE A 18 21.32 -2.44 -23.81
N TRP A 19 22.40 -2.46 -24.60
CA TRP A 19 23.78 -2.50 -24.09
C TRP A 19 24.29 -1.11 -23.70
N GLU A 20 23.85 -0.09 -24.40
CA GLU A 20 24.14 1.31 -24.11
C GLU A 20 23.49 1.73 -22.78
N ASN A 21 22.35 1.13 -22.43
CA ASN A 21 21.67 1.32 -21.15
C ASN A 21 21.91 0.17 -20.14
N TRP A 22 23.11 -0.44 -20.16
CA TRP A 22 23.43 -1.60 -19.31
C TRP A 22 23.27 -1.32 -17.80
N VAL A 23 23.48 -0.09 -17.33
CA VAL A 23 23.27 0.26 -15.91
C VAL A 23 21.80 0.07 -15.53
N PHE A 24 20.88 0.53 -16.38
CA PHE A 24 19.45 0.26 -16.18
C PHE A 24 19.14 -1.23 -16.28
N ASN A 25 19.54 -1.86 -17.40
CA ASN A 25 19.11 -3.22 -17.76
C ASN A 25 19.75 -4.32 -16.90
N CYS A 26 21.00 -4.15 -16.46
CA CYS A 26 21.76 -5.17 -15.75
C CYS A 26 21.91 -4.91 -14.25
N ILE A 27 21.69 -3.67 -13.78
CA ILE A 27 21.84 -3.31 -12.37
C ILE A 27 20.53 -2.81 -11.80
N ALA A 28 20.08 -1.62 -12.22
CA ALA A 28 18.95 -0.94 -11.57
C ALA A 28 17.67 -1.78 -11.66
N HIS A 29 17.28 -2.19 -12.86
CA HIS A 29 16.04 -2.94 -13.08
C HIS A 29 16.06 -4.36 -12.44
N PRO A 30 17.16 -5.13 -12.48
CA PRO A 30 17.26 -6.36 -11.69
C PRO A 30 17.18 -6.13 -10.18
N VAL A 31 17.90 -5.14 -9.64
CA VAL A 31 17.89 -4.82 -8.21
C VAL A 31 16.49 -4.40 -7.75
N ALA A 32 15.79 -3.60 -8.55
CA ALA A 32 14.39 -3.24 -8.38
C ALA A 32 13.48 -4.47 -8.25
N ASN A 33 13.56 -5.37 -9.23
CA ASN A 33 12.77 -6.59 -9.28
C ASN A 33 13.05 -7.52 -8.09
N PHE A 34 14.31 -7.59 -7.64
CA PHE A 34 14.65 -8.31 -6.43
C PHE A 34 13.97 -7.71 -5.20
N VAL A 35 14.02 -6.38 -5.03
CA VAL A 35 13.36 -5.69 -3.90
C VAL A 35 11.86 -5.92 -3.94
N ILE A 36 11.22 -5.69 -5.08
CA ILE A 36 9.80 -5.96 -5.34
C ILE A 36 9.43 -7.39 -4.95
N ALA A 37 10.13 -8.38 -5.51
CA ALA A 37 9.81 -9.78 -5.29
C ALA A 37 9.96 -10.16 -3.81
N ARG A 38 11.05 -9.71 -3.18
CA ARG A 38 11.31 -9.99 -1.77
C ARG A 38 10.17 -9.50 -0.87
N GLY A 39 9.54 -8.39 -1.21
CA GLY A 39 8.53 -7.79 -0.34
C GLY A 39 7.11 -8.10 -0.71
N ALA A 40 6.87 -8.65 -1.89
CA ALA A 40 5.66 -9.40 -2.14
C ALA A 40 5.72 -10.75 -1.41
N LEU A 41 6.88 -11.44 -1.44
CA LEU A 41 7.07 -12.76 -0.83
C LEU A 41 7.00 -12.76 0.70
N LEU A 42 7.59 -11.75 1.36
CA LEU A 42 7.69 -11.74 2.82
C LEU A 42 6.31 -11.71 3.52
N PRO A 43 5.38 -10.79 3.18
CA PRO A 43 4.01 -10.83 3.67
C PRO A 43 3.30 -12.13 3.29
N ALA A 44 3.49 -12.64 2.06
CA ALA A 44 2.86 -13.88 1.60
C ALA A 44 3.26 -15.09 2.44
N LEU A 45 4.54 -15.24 2.79
CA LEU A 45 5.01 -16.33 3.65
C LEU A 45 4.56 -16.16 5.10
N ARG A 46 4.35 -14.93 5.58
CA ARG A 46 3.73 -14.69 6.91
C ARG A 46 2.24 -15.01 6.96
N MET A 47 1.57 -15.20 5.82
CA MET A 47 0.19 -15.71 5.79
C MET A 47 0.11 -17.19 6.15
N LEU A 48 1.22 -17.90 6.06
CA LEU A 48 1.28 -19.35 6.23
C LEU A 48 1.34 -19.78 7.70
N ASP A 49 1.42 -18.82 8.64
CA ASP A 49 1.57 -19.07 10.09
C ASP A 49 2.61 -20.16 10.40
N LEU A 50 3.76 -20.06 9.74
CA LEU A 50 4.80 -21.08 9.84
C LEU A 50 5.34 -21.16 11.27
N PRO A 51 5.60 -22.38 11.78
CA PRO A 51 6.25 -22.58 13.08
C PRO A 51 7.51 -21.70 13.24
N PRO A 52 7.78 -21.16 14.45
CA PRO A 52 8.95 -20.32 14.71
C PRO A 52 10.27 -20.97 14.30
N GLU A 53 10.36 -22.29 14.46
CA GLU A 53 11.50 -23.14 14.11
C GLU A 53 11.82 -23.11 12.60
N LEU A 54 10.80 -22.91 11.76
CA LEU A 54 10.94 -22.75 10.31
C LEU A 54 11.25 -21.31 9.89
N GLY A 55 11.15 -20.34 10.81
CA GLY A 55 11.35 -18.91 10.53
C GLY A 55 12.73 -18.56 9.97
N VAL A 56 13.79 -19.26 10.40
CA VAL A 56 15.15 -19.08 9.83
C VAL A 56 15.22 -19.58 8.39
N GLY A 57 14.52 -20.67 8.08
CA GLY A 57 14.38 -21.22 6.72
C GLY A 57 13.57 -20.29 5.81
N VAL A 58 12.51 -19.66 6.33
CA VAL A 58 11.70 -18.68 5.59
C VAL A 58 12.53 -17.51 5.11
N LYS A 59 13.39 -16.94 5.96
CA LYS A 59 14.27 -15.81 5.56
C LYS A 59 15.22 -16.19 4.42
N LYS A 60 15.75 -17.42 4.43
CA LYS A 60 16.58 -17.95 3.34
C LYS A 60 15.75 -18.14 2.07
N ILE A 61 14.54 -18.69 2.16
CA ILE A 61 13.63 -18.86 1.03
C ILE A 61 13.27 -17.50 0.41
N VAL A 62 12.87 -16.51 1.23
CA VAL A 62 12.57 -15.14 0.78
C VAL A 62 13.76 -14.54 0.03
N THR A 63 14.97 -14.73 0.53
CA THR A 63 16.17 -14.15 -0.06
C THR A 63 16.57 -14.86 -1.36
N LEU A 64 16.57 -16.19 -1.37
CA LEU A 64 17.02 -16.98 -2.51
C LEU A 64 15.98 -17.03 -3.63
N ALA A 65 14.70 -17.22 -3.29
CA ALA A 65 13.63 -17.23 -4.29
C ALA A 65 13.49 -15.86 -4.96
N ALA A 66 13.65 -14.76 -4.23
CA ALA A 66 13.61 -13.42 -4.81
C ALA A 66 14.68 -13.18 -5.88
N LEU A 67 15.79 -13.92 -5.89
CA LEU A 67 16.81 -13.85 -6.96
C LEU A 67 16.32 -14.43 -8.29
N ALA A 68 15.28 -15.27 -8.29
CA ALA A 68 14.72 -15.79 -9.53
C ALA A 68 14.00 -14.69 -10.34
N THR A 69 13.43 -13.67 -9.68
CA THR A 69 12.75 -12.56 -10.36
C THR A 69 13.69 -11.75 -11.27
N PRO A 70 14.82 -11.20 -10.79
CA PRO A 70 15.73 -10.44 -11.64
C PRO A 70 16.28 -11.29 -12.79
N VAL A 71 16.60 -12.56 -12.54
CA VAL A 71 17.09 -13.47 -13.60
C VAL A 71 16.02 -13.69 -14.66
N THR A 72 14.80 -14.04 -14.25
CA THR A 72 13.69 -14.28 -15.19
C THR A 72 13.37 -13.02 -15.98
N CYS A 73 13.28 -11.87 -15.31
CA CYS A 73 13.02 -10.60 -15.96
C CYS A 73 14.14 -10.21 -16.95
N PHE A 74 15.41 -10.34 -16.55
CA PHE A 74 16.55 -10.09 -17.43
C PHE A 74 16.53 -10.98 -18.68
N LEU A 75 16.27 -12.28 -18.51
CA LEU A 75 16.17 -13.22 -19.63
C LEU A 75 15.04 -12.85 -20.59
N THR A 76 13.89 -12.41 -20.07
CA THR A 76 12.81 -11.90 -20.92
C THR A 76 13.27 -10.67 -21.71
N HIS A 77 13.87 -9.67 -21.06
CA HIS A 77 14.38 -8.49 -21.76
C HIS A 77 15.44 -8.81 -22.81
N LEU A 78 16.34 -9.76 -22.52
CA LEU A 78 17.35 -10.22 -23.46
C LEU A 78 16.73 -10.94 -24.66
N ALA A 79 15.69 -11.76 -24.44
CA ALA A 79 14.98 -12.45 -25.51
C ALA A 79 14.23 -11.47 -26.44
N PHE A 80 13.57 -10.47 -25.88
CA PHE A 80 12.92 -9.40 -26.65
C PHE A 80 13.94 -8.56 -27.43
N HIS A 81 15.06 -8.20 -26.80
CA HIS A 81 16.16 -7.52 -27.48
C HIS A 81 16.72 -8.36 -28.65
N ALA A 82 16.93 -9.66 -28.45
CA ALA A 82 17.38 -10.57 -29.51
C ALA A 82 16.36 -10.70 -30.66
N ALA A 83 15.08 -10.47 -30.38
CA ALA A 83 14.01 -10.39 -31.38
C ALA A 83 13.89 -9.00 -32.03
N GLY A 84 14.77 -8.04 -31.71
CA GLY A 84 14.75 -6.68 -32.23
C GLY A 84 13.69 -5.77 -31.58
N ILE A 85 13.09 -6.21 -30.46
CA ILE A 85 12.02 -5.50 -29.77
C ILE A 85 12.61 -4.90 -28.47
N PHE A 86 13.12 -3.69 -28.57
CA PHE A 86 13.65 -2.95 -27.42
C PHE A 86 13.32 -1.46 -27.52
N PRO A 87 12.88 -0.80 -26.43
CA PRO A 87 12.54 -1.36 -25.11
C PRO A 87 11.38 -2.37 -25.14
N VAL A 88 11.28 -3.26 -24.14
CA VAL A 88 10.23 -4.30 -24.06
C VAL A 88 8.86 -3.62 -23.89
N PRO A 89 7.89 -3.81 -24.80
CA PRO A 89 6.57 -3.20 -24.66
C PRO A 89 5.87 -3.69 -23.42
N PHE A 90 5.40 -2.74 -22.60
CA PHE A 90 4.73 -3.05 -21.35
C PHE A 90 5.53 -4.01 -20.48
N ALA A 91 6.81 -3.69 -20.22
CA ALA A 91 7.72 -4.54 -19.46
C ALA A 91 7.15 -4.97 -18.09
N ALA A 92 6.36 -4.12 -17.42
CA ALA A 92 5.74 -4.46 -16.13
C ALA A 92 4.82 -5.70 -16.21
N PRO A 93 3.76 -5.71 -17.04
CA PRO A 93 2.92 -6.89 -17.20
C PRO A 93 3.57 -8.03 -18.00
N VAL A 94 4.50 -7.75 -18.92
CA VAL A 94 5.08 -8.77 -19.83
C VAL A 94 6.30 -9.48 -19.24
N ALA A 95 7.10 -8.81 -18.40
CA ALA A 95 8.34 -9.37 -17.86
C ALA A 95 8.36 -9.39 -16.32
N CYS A 96 8.18 -8.24 -15.66
CA CYS A 96 8.44 -8.09 -14.23
C CYS A 96 7.43 -8.88 -13.37
N GLN A 97 6.15 -8.75 -13.70
CA GLN A 97 5.07 -9.39 -12.94
C GLN A 97 5.01 -10.92 -13.16
N PRO A 98 5.15 -11.44 -14.39
CA PRO A 98 5.33 -12.89 -14.60
C PRO A 98 6.54 -13.45 -13.84
N ALA A 99 7.65 -12.70 -13.77
CA ALA A 99 8.81 -13.09 -12.99
C ALA A 99 8.49 -13.16 -11.48
N VAL A 100 7.71 -12.23 -10.93
CA VAL A 100 7.24 -12.28 -9.53
C VAL A 100 6.33 -13.49 -9.30
N LEU A 101 5.44 -13.83 -10.23
CA LEU A 101 4.60 -15.03 -10.15
C LEU A 101 5.43 -16.32 -10.15
N ALA A 102 6.42 -16.42 -11.05
CA ALA A 102 7.33 -17.56 -11.11
C ALA A 102 8.10 -17.73 -9.79
N THR A 103 8.62 -16.64 -9.25
CA THR A 103 9.29 -16.58 -7.95
C THR A 103 8.38 -16.97 -6.80
N SER A 104 7.10 -16.60 -6.85
CA SER A 104 6.09 -16.99 -5.85
C SER A 104 5.81 -18.48 -5.86
N PHE A 105 5.77 -19.09 -7.05
CA PHE A 105 5.65 -20.53 -7.18
C PHE A 105 6.92 -21.25 -6.70
N LEU A 106 8.10 -20.73 -7.04
CA LEU A 106 9.38 -21.28 -6.61
C LEU A 106 9.53 -21.22 -5.09
N SER A 107 9.20 -20.09 -4.46
CA SER A 107 9.29 -19.94 -3.01
C SER A 107 8.38 -20.95 -2.29
N PHE A 108 7.17 -21.17 -2.81
CA PHE A 108 6.26 -22.19 -2.29
C PHE A 108 6.82 -23.61 -2.47
N ARG A 109 7.46 -23.91 -3.61
CA ARG A 109 8.11 -25.21 -3.86
C ARG A 109 9.30 -25.47 -2.95
N LEU A 110 10.00 -24.43 -2.52
CA LEU A 110 11.13 -24.49 -1.58
C LEU A 110 10.70 -24.68 -0.12
N LEU A 111 9.41 -24.54 0.20
CA LEU A 111 8.90 -24.85 1.54
C LEU A 111 9.00 -26.37 1.82
N PRO A 112 9.28 -26.75 3.09
CA PRO A 112 9.19 -28.14 3.54
C PRO A 112 7.85 -28.78 3.15
N LYS A 113 7.83 -30.10 2.91
CA LYS A 113 6.60 -30.80 2.48
C LYS A 113 5.49 -30.64 3.51
N GLU A 114 5.87 -30.61 4.77
CA GLU A 114 5.04 -30.45 5.96
C GLU A 114 4.35 -29.08 5.99
N ALA A 115 5.00 -28.06 5.42
CA ALA A 115 4.47 -26.71 5.30
C ALA A 115 3.65 -26.48 4.01
N ARG A 116 3.58 -27.46 3.10
CA ARG A 116 2.81 -27.38 1.84
C ARG A 116 1.43 -28.03 1.97
N ASP A 117 0.72 -27.63 3.00
CA ASP A 117 -0.60 -28.14 3.32
C ASP A 117 -1.72 -27.40 2.55
N LYS A 118 -2.97 -27.82 2.76
CA LYS A 118 -4.14 -27.24 2.10
C LYS A 118 -4.30 -25.74 2.44
N LYS A 119 -3.98 -25.32 3.67
CA LYS A 119 -4.02 -23.91 4.09
C LYS A 119 -3.02 -23.09 3.28
N SER A 120 -1.81 -23.60 3.11
CA SER A 120 -0.74 -22.91 2.39
C SER A 120 -1.03 -22.79 0.91
N TRP A 121 -1.66 -23.79 0.30
CA TRP A 121 -2.15 -23.69 -1.09
C TRP A 121 -3.26 -22.64 -1.27
N ARG A 122 -4.14 -22.46 -0.28
CA ARG A 122 -5.16 -21.40 -0.31
C ARG A 122 -4.54 -20.02 -0.21
N ALA A 123 -3.56 -19.85 0.69
CA ALA A 123 -2.81 -18.60 0.82
C ALA A 123 -2.04 -18.26 -0.48
N LEU A 124 -1.42 -19.25 -1.14
CA LEU A 124 -0.78 -19.04 -2.45
C LEU A 124 -1.80 -18.59 -3.50
N LYS A 125 -2.98 -19.20 -3.58
CA LYS A 125 -4.04 -18.78 -4.53
C LYS A 125 -4.52 -17.36 -4.27
N PHE A 126 -4.73 -17.00 -3.00
CA PHE A 126 -5.05 -15.63 -2.60
C PHE A 126 -3.94 -14.66 -3.02
N PHE A 127 -2.68 -15.02 -2.81
CA PHE A 127 -1.54 -14.19 -3.19
C PHE A 127 -1.41 -14.02 -4.71
N VAL A 128 -1.64 -15.08 -5.49
CA VAL A 128 -1.69 -14.99 -6.97
C VAL A 128 -2.82 -14.04 -7.41
N PHE A 129 -4.01 -14.15 -6.81
CA PHE A 129 -5.12 -13.22 -7.07
C PHE A 129 -4.73 -11.77 -6.74
N PHE A 130 -4.05 -11.55 -5.62
CA PHE A 130 -3.53 -10.24 -5.23
C PHE A 130 -2.58 -9.68 -6.29
N ILE A 131 -1.58 -10.46 -6.73
CA ILE A 131 -0.62 -10.02 -7.77
C ILE A 131 -1.34 -9.64 -9.08
N VAL A 132 -2.30 -10.46 -9.54
CA VAL A 132 -3.09 -10.17 -10.75
C VAL A 132 -3.90 -8.88 -10.57
N THR A 133 -4.45 -8.65 -9.38
CA THR A 133 -5.20 -7.43 -9.10
C THR A 133 -4.28 -6.20 -9.12
N CYS A 134 -3.08 -6.31 -8.55
CA CYS A 134 -2.05 -5.26 -8.64
C CYS A 134 -1.67 -4.95 -10.09
N GLN A 135 -1.57 -5.95 -10.97
CA GLN A 135 -1.33 -5.74 -12.40
C GLN A 135 -2.44 -4.90 -13.04
N GLY A 136 -3.71 -5.26 -12.78
CA GLY A 136 -4.86 -4.50 -13.26
C GLY A 136 -4.82 -3.04 -12.79
N MET A 137 -4.45 -2.82 -11.52
CA MET A 137 -4.33 -1.46 -10.97
C MET A 137 -3.22 -0.65 -11.63
N ILE A 138 -2.04 -1.24 -11.83
CA ILE A 138 -0.91 -0.58 -12.49
C ILE A 138 -1.26 -0.23 -13.94
N ALA A 139 -1.91 -1.15 -14.66
CA ALA A 139 -2.35 -0.90 -16.04
C ALA A 139 -3.38 0.23 -16.11
N MET A 140 -4.38 0.23 -15.21
CA MET A 140 -5.36 1.31 -15.12
C MET A 140 -4.72 2.66 -14.76
N LEU A 141 -3.74 2.65 -13.86
CA LEU A 141 -2.98 3.83 -13.48
C LEU A 141 -2.21 4.41 -14.66
N LEU A 142 -1.53 3.57 -15.44
CA LEU A 142 -0.81 3.98 -16.65
C LEU A 142 -1.75 4.63 -17.67
N ILE A 143 -2.87 3.97 -17.97
CA ILE A 143 -3.89 4.51 -18.88
C ILE A 143 -4.37 5.86 -18.35
N ALA A 144 -4.71 5.93 -17.07
CA ALA A 144 -5.24 7.14 -16.49
C ALA A 144 -4.21 8.29 -16.52
N LEU A 145 -2.95 8.09 -16.10
CA LEU A 145 -1.91 9.11 -16.16
C LEU A 145 -1.70 9.67 -17.58
N VAL A 146 -1.77 8.81 -18.61
CA VAL A 146 -1.57 9.23 -20.01
C VAL A 146 -2.74 10.09 -20.50
N TYR A 147 -3.97 9.67 -20.24
CA TYR A 147 -5.16 10.33 -20.79
C TYR A 147 -5.72 11.44 -19.90
N PHE A 148 -5.36 11.50 -18.62
CA PHE A 148 -5.98 12.42 -17.66
C PHE A 148 -5.84 13.89 -18.06
N LYS A 149 -4.67 14.28 -18.57
CA LYS A 149 -4.42 15.64 -19.08
C LYS A 149 -5.28 15.99 -20.30
N GLU A 150 -5.70 15.00 -21.08
CA GLU A 150 -6.54 15.20 -22.27
C GLU A 150 -8.03 15.35 -21.91
N LEU A 151 -8.45 14.85 -20.74
CA LEU A 151 -9.83 14.93 -20.28
C LEU A 151 -10.26 16.38 -20.02
N SER A 152 -11.51 16.72 -20.33
CA SER A 152 -12.12 17.99 -19.89
C SER A 152 -12.28 18.03 -18.37
N TYR A 153 -12.46 19.24 -17.81
CA TYR A 153 -12.67 19.45 -16.36
C TYR A 153 -13.67 18.47 -15.72
N GLY A 154 -14.87 18.33 -16.31
CA GLY A 154 -15.90 17.43 -15.78
C GLY A 154 -15.53 15.95 -15.92
N GLN A 155 -14.80 15.58 -16.98
CA GLN A 155 -14.30 14.21 -17.17
C GLN A 155 -13.18 13.87 -16.19
N GLN A 156 -12.31 14.82 -15.83
CA GLN A 156 -11.29 14.62 -14.81
C GLN A 156 -11.94 14.32 -13.44
N ILE A 157 -12.95 15.10 -13.04
CA ILE A 157 -13.72 14.83 -11.81
C ILE A 157 -14.32 13.42 -11.84
N LEU A 158 -15.01 13.06 -12.92
CA LEU A 158 -15.60 11.72 -13.07
C LEU A 158 -14.54 10.62 -13.01
N ALA A 159 -13.40 10.79 -13.68
CA ALA A 159 -12.30 9.83 -13.68
C ALA A 159 -11.74 9.60 -12.28
N ILE A 160 -11.60 10.65 -11.47
CA ILE A 160 -11.16 10.53 -10.07
C ILE A 160 -12.15 9.68 -9.27
N PHE A 161 -13.45 9.92 -9.40
CA PHE A 161 -14.47 9.10 -8.73
C PHE A 161 -14.46 7.64 -9.19
N VAL A 162 -14.33 7.40 -10.50
CA VAL A 162 -14.25 6.04 -11.07
C VAL A 162 -13.02 5.31 -10.53
N PHE A 163 -11.86 5.98 -10.50
CA PHE A 163 -10.63 5.41 -9.98
C PHE A 163 -10.73 5.11 -8.47
N SER A 164 -11.24 6.05 -7.68
CA SER A 164 -11.48 5.84 -6.24
C SER A 164 -12.44 4.66 -6.00
N GLY A 165 -13.52 4.57 -6.77
CA GLY A 165 -14.45 3.45 -6.75
C GLY A 165 -13.79 2.12 -7.12
N TYR A 166 -12.88 2.13 -8.10
CA TYR A 166 -12.11 0.96 -8.51
C TYR A 166 -11.15 0.49 -7.41
N VAL A 167 -10.39 1.38 -6.78
CA VAL A 167 -9.52 1.05 -5.63
C VAL A 167 -10.34 0.40 -4.51
N GLN A 168 -11.51 0.97 -4.18
CA GLN A 168 -12.42 0.39 -3.19
C GLN A 168 -12.98 -0.97 -3.63
N GLY A 169 -13.29 -1.13 -4.92
CA GLY A 169 -13.71 -2.38 -5.52
C GLY A 169 -12.65 -3.48 -5.38
N VAL A 170 -11.39 -3.15 -5.65
CA VAL A 170 -10.23 -4.02 -5.43
C VAL A 170 -10.14 -4.43 -3.96
N CYS A 171 -10.18 -3.48 -3.03
CA CYS A 171 -10.15 -3.78 -1.59
C CYS A 171 -11.29 -4.70 -1.14
N LYS A 172 -12.50 -4.50 -1.67
CA LYS A 172 -13.65 -5.37 -1.40
C LYS A 172 -13.49 -6.76 -2.03
N SER A 173 -12.88 -6.84 -3.21
CA SER A 173 -12.60 -8.13 -3.85
C SER A 173 -11.59 -8.95 -3.03
N LEU A 174 -10.58 -8.31 -2.45
CA LEU A 174 -9.63 -8.95 -1.53
C LEU A 174 -10.33 -9.50 -0.28
N ASP A 175 -11.31 -8.77 0.28
CA ASP A 175 -12.13 -9.29 1.37
C ASP A 175 -12.91 -10.53 0.97
N PHE A 176 -13.62 -10.44 -0.15
CA PHE A 176 -14.46 -11.54 -0.64
C PHE A 176 -13.62 -12.79 -0.92
N VAL A 177 -12.56 -12.64 -1.71
CA VAL A 177 -11.66 -13.74 -2.08
C VAL A 177 -10.91 -14.29 -0.87
N GLY A 178 -10.46 -13.41 0.04
CA GLY A 178 -9.83 -13.82 1.29
C GLY A 178 -10.75 -14.68 2.15
N LYS A 179 -12.03 -14.31 2.28
CA LYS A 179 -13.05 -15.12 2.97
C LYS A 179 -13.29 -16.46 2.26
N CYS A 180 -13.39 -16.47 0.93
CA CYS A 180 -13.52 -17.70 0.14
C CYS A 180 -12.34 -18.67 0.37
N PHE A 181 -11.15 -18.14 0.64
CA PHE A 181 -9.95 -18.92 0.94
C PHE A 181 -9.70 -19.14 2.44
N SER A 182 -10.62 -18.71 3.31
CA SER A 182 -10.50 -18.80 4.78
C SER A 182 -9.25 -18.09 5.33
N MET A 183 -8.88 -16.96 4.73
CA MET A 183 -7.78 -16.14 5.21
C MET A 183 -8.18 -15.35 6.46
N PRO A 184 -7.30 -15.24 7.48
CA PRO A 184 -7.53 -14.37 8.62
C PRO A 184 -7.67 -12.90 8.19
N GLN A 185 -8.62 -12.18 8.79
CA GLN A 185 -8.97 -10.81 8.36
C GLN A 185 -7.83 -9.81 8.57
N ASP A 186 -7.05 -9.99 9.64
CA ASP A 186 -5.83 -9.22 9.93
C ASP A 186 -4.83 -9.36 8.77
N LYS A 187 -4.62 -10.57 8.24
CA LYS A 187 -3.74 -10.82 7.09
C LYS A 187 -4.30 -10.17 5.83
N ILE A 188 -5.61 -10.29 5.56
CA ILE A 188 -6.24 -9.63 4.40
C ILE A 188 -6.03 -8.11 4.45
N ASN A 189 -6.15 -7.51 5.64
CA ASN A 189 -5.99 -6.07 5.81
C ASN A 189 -4.58 -5.58 5.44
N VAL A 190 -3.53 -6.36 5.72
CA VAL A 190 -2.16 -6.05 5.29
C VAL A 190 -2.06 -5.94 3.77
N PHE A 191 -2.70 -6.84 3.02
CA PHE A 191 -2.69 -6.81 1.55
C PHE A 191 -3.47 -5.64 0.96
N LYS A 192 -4.50 -5.15 1.65
CA LYS A 192 -5.26 -3.96 1.22
C LYS A 192 -4.47 -2.66 1.37
N TRP A 193 -3.39 -2.64 2.14
CA TRP A 193 -2.54 -1.45 2.22
C TRP A 193 -1.93 -1.09 0.87
N HIS A 194 -1.61 -2.07 0.03
CA HIS A 194 -1.06 -1.81 -1.31
C HIS A 194 -2.03 -1.07 -2.25
N PRO A 195 -3.22 -1.61 -2.58
CA PRO A 195 -4.14 -0.92 -3.47
C PRO A 195 -4.53 0.47 -2.95
N ASN A 196 -4.68 0.61 -1.62
CA ASN A 196 -4.92 1.93 -1.01
C ASN A 196 -3.75 2.88 -1.24
N PHE A 197 -2.52 2.45 -0.96
CA PHE A 197 -1.33 3.28 -1.10
C PHE A 197 -1.00 3.60 -2.56
N VAL A 198 -1.17 2.65 -3.49
CA VAL A 198 -1.12 2.92 -4.95
C VAL A 198 -2.14 3.99 -5.32
N GLY A 199 -3.35 3.91 -4.79
CA GLY A 199 -4.39 4.92 -5.00
C GLY A 199 -3.97 6.31 -4.51
N LEU A 200 -3.34 6.39 -3.33
CA LEU A 200 -2.80 7.64 -2.78
C LEU A 200 -1.70 8.24 -3.66
N CYS A 201 -0.73 7.43 -4.07
CA CYS A 201 0.34 7.89 -4.96
C CYS A 201 -0.20 8.36 -6.32
N PHE A 202 -1.27 7.72 -6.81
CA PHE A 202 -1.94 8.15 -8.04
C PHE A 202 -2.63 9.49 -7.88
N SER A 203 -3.45 9.66 -6.83
CA SER A 203 -4.10 10.94 -6.52
C SER A 203 -3.06 12.08 -6.42
N ALA A 204 -1.93 11.81 -5.75
CA ALA A 204 -0.80 12.73 -5.65
C ALA A 204 -0.20 13.09 -7.03
N SER A 205 -0.08 12.10 -7.92
CA SER A 205 0.51 12.28 -9.25
C SER A 205 -0.39 13.06 -10.21
N LEU A 206 -1.71 12.90 -10.11
CA LEU A 206 -2.68 13.64 -10.93
C LEU A 206 -2.77 15.13 -10.60
N MET A 207 -2.29 15.55 -9.42
CA MET A 207 -2.41 16.93 -8.95
C MET A 207 -1.79 17.95 -9.91
N ALA A 208 -0.69 17.58 -10.57
CA ALA A 208 -0.01 18.46 -11.53
C ALA A 208 -0.74 18.60 -12.88
N ASP A 209 -1.65 17.67 -13.22
CA ASP A 209 -2.45 17.69 -14.45
C ASP A 209 -3.90 18.16 -14.22
N ALA A 210 -4.21 18.64 -13.02
CA ALA A 210 -5.55 19.07 -12.63
C ALA A 210 -5.96 20.35 -13.38
N LYS A 211 -7.09 20.32 -14.09
CA LYS A 211 -7.61 21.50 -14.83
C LYS A 211 -8.34 22.48 -13.92
N GLY A 212 -7.63 23.01 -12.92
CA GLY A 212 -8.10 24.06 -12.02
C GLY A 212 -8.60 23.55 -10.66
N THR A 213 -8.87 24.52 -9.78
CA THR A 213 -9.03 24.32 -8.33
C THR A 213 -10.12 23.32 -7.94
N GLY A 214 -11.19 23.17 -8.73
CA GLY A 214 -12.25 22.20 -8.39
C GLY A 214 -11.84 20.73 -8.60
N VAL A 215 -10.92 20.45 -9.53
CA VAL A 215 -10.34 19.10 -9.69
C VAL A 215 -9.36 18.81 -8.56
N GLU A 216 -8.51 19.78 -8.22
CA GLU A 216 -7.59 19.71 -7.07
C GLU A 216 -8.35 19.48 -5.76
N LEU A 217 -9.40 20.27 -5.51
CA LEU A 217 -10.26 20.10 -4.34
C LEU A 217 -10.93 18.73 -4.34
N THR A 218 -11.33 18.19 -5.49
CA THR A 218 -11.93 16.84 -5.56
C THR A 218 -10.92 15.77 -5.18
N LEU A 219 -9.68 15.86 -5.69
CA LEU A 219 -8.58 14.95 -5.30
C LEU A 219 -8.34 15.01 -3.80
N VAL A 220 -8.21 16.22 -3.25
CA VAL A 220 -7.97 16.45 -1.82
C VAL A 220 -9.15 16.01 -0.94
N LEU A 221 -10.39 16.31 -1.32
CA LEU A 221 -11.59 15.98 -0.54
C LEU A 221 -11.86 14.47 -0.52
N LEU A 222 -11.57 13.75 -1.61
CA LEU A 222 -11.71 12.30 -1.63
C LEU A 222 -10.72 11.59 -0.70
N GLU A 223 -9.56 12.19 -0.46
CA GLU A 223 -8.63 11.73 0.57
C GLU A 223 -9.11 12.13 1.97
N ALA A 224 -9.46 13.41 2.16
CA ALA A 224 -9.94 13.93 3.44
C ALA A 224 -11.25 13.28 3.95
N THR A 225 -12.08 12.71 3.07
CA THR A 225 -13.30 11.98 3.48
C THR A 225 -13.03 10.58 4.02
N LYS A 226 -11.85 10.00 3.77
CA LYS A 226 -11.43 8.71 4.33
C LYS A 226 -11.04 8.82 5.79
N ALA A 227 -10.50 9.96 6.20
CA ALA A 227 -10.06 10.22 7.56
C ALA A 227 -11.15 10.14 8.64
N PRO A 228 -12.30 10.84 8.53
CA PRO A 228 -13.43 10.63 9.44
C PRO A 228 -13.87 9.18 9.45
N GLN A 229 -13.86 8.49 8.31
CA GLN A 229 -14.25 7.08 8.23
C GLN A 229 -13.26 6.18 8.96
N SER A 230 -11.95 6.41 8.86
CA SER A 230 -10.91 5.68 9.59
C SER A 230 -11.05 5.86 11.10
N VAL A 231 -11.27 7.09 11.54
CA VAL A 231 -11.50 7.46 12.93
C VAL A 231 -12.83 6.85 13.45
N PHE A 232 -13.94 7.02 12.73
CA PHE A 232 -15.23 6.44 13.11
C PHE A 232 -15.22 4.91 13.09
N LYS A 233 -14.49 4.29 12.15
CA LYS A 233 -14.33 2.84 12.06
C LYS A 233 -13.44 2.30 13.17
N ALA A 234 -12.40 3.02 13.57
CA ALA A 234 -11.64 2.73 14.78
C ALA A 234 -12.55 2.80 16.01
N PHE A 235 -13.37 3.85 16.13
CA PHE A 235 -14.36 3.98 17.20
C PHE A 235 -15.42 2.88 17.18
N GLU A 236 -15.89 2.45 16.02
CA GLU A 236 -16.82 1.33 15.87
C GLU A 236 -16.20 0.01 16.29
N MET A 237 -15.00 -0.27 15.80
CA MET A 237 -14.28 -1.50 16.12
C MET A 237 -13.86 -1.57 17.59
N LEU A 238 -13.60 -0.42 18.22
CA LEU A 238 -13.34 -0.34 19.65
C LEU A 238 -14.63 -0.40 20.49
N ALA A 239 -15.77 0.04 19.95
CA ALA A 239 -17.07 -0.16 20.62
C ALA A 239 -17.59 -1.61 20.50
N GLU A 240 -17.13 -2.36 19.49
CA GLU A 240 -17.31 -3.81 19.36
C GLU A 240 -16.50 -4.62 20.42
N LEU A 241 -15.58 -3.98 21.16
CA LEU A 241 -14.87 -4.57 22.31
C LEU A 241 -15.72 -4.58 23.60
N ASP A 242 -16.94 -4.07 23.55
CA ASP A 242 -17.87 -4.18 24.66
C ASP A 242 -18.36 -5.64 24.79
N PRO A 243 -18.06 -6.36 25.89
CA PRO A 243 -18.54 -7.73 26.08
C PRO A 243 -20.06 -7.85 25.98
N ASP A 244 -20.81 -6.77 26.22
CA ASP A 244 -22.27 -6.71 26.08
C ASP A 244 -22.78 -6.54 24.63
N ASN A 245 -21.89 -6.35 23.65
CA ASN A 245 -22.22 -6.17 22.23
C ASN A 245 -21.53 -7.20 21.30
N MET A 246 -20.83 -8.23 21.82
CA MET A 246 -20.20 -9.23 20.95
C MET A 246 -21.28 -9.89 20.07
N PRO A 247 -21.23 -9.72 18.73
CA PRO A 247 -22.22 -10.33 17.86
C PRO A 247 -21.97 -11.84 17.83
N ASP A 248 -23.04 -12.62 17.94
CA ASP A 248 -23.03 -14.05 17.63
C ASP A 248 -22.32 -14.26 16.28
N VAL A 249 -21.39 -15.22 16.25
CA VAL A 249 -20.40 -15.50 15.21
C VAL A 249 -21.04 -15.91 13.84
N GLY A 250 -22.35 -15.77 13.67
CA GLY A 250 -23.11 -16.19 12.48
C GLY A 250 -23.52 -15.11 11.48
N ASN A 251 -23.51 -13.81 11.80
CA ASN A 251 -24.25 -12.80 10.99
C ASN A 251 -23.43 -11.55 10.58
N SER A 252 -22.22 -11.71 10.04
CA SER A 252 -21.40 -10.59 9.54
C SER A 252 -21.71 -10.14 8.09
N ALA A 253 -22.94 -10.34 7.62
CA ALA A 253 -23.40 -9.96 6.28
C ALA A 253 -24.33 -8.72 6.29
N GLN A 254 -24.15 -7.78 7.22
CA GLN A 254 -24.80 -6.48 7.10
C GLN A 254 -24.06 -5.62 6.07
N SER A 255 -24.79 -5.26 5.01
CA SER A 255 -24.28 -4.46 3.91
C SER A 255 -23.69 -3.13 4.40
N PHE A 256 -22.64 -2.67 3.73
CA PHE A 256 -21.98 -1.38 3.98
C PHE A 256 -22.98 -0.21 4.02
N LEU A 257 -24.07 -0.28 3.24
CA LEU A 257 -25.17 0.70 3.25
C LEU A 257 -26.08 0.56 4.48
N GLY A 258 -26.31 -0.65 5.00
CA GLY A 258 -27.11 -0.89 6.20
C GLY A 258 -26.48 -0.37 7.50
N ARG A 259 -25.14 -0.20 7.54
CA ARG A 259 -24.43 0.42 8.68
C ARG A 259 -24.51 1.95 8.69
N PHE A 260 -24.70 2.58 7.53
CA PHE A 260 -24.85 4.05 7.40
C PHE A 260 -26.31 4.52 7.39
N MET A 261 -27.28 3.62 7.18
CA MET A 261 -28.70 3.96 7.09
C MET A 261 -29.45 4.28 8.41
N PRO A 262 -28.98 3.96 9.64
CA PRO A 262 -29.66 4.42 10.84
C PRO A 262 -29.03 5.71 11.37
N VAL A 263 -28.88 6.74 10.52
CA VAL A 263 -28.61 8.11 11.00
C VAL A 263 -29.31 9.14 10.12
N LEU A 264 -30.65 9.08 10.09
CA LEU A 264 -31.46 10.18 9.56
C LEU A 264 -32.02 11.07 10.69
N SER A 265 -31.75 10.75 11.96
CA SER A 265 -32.13 11.61 13.10
C SER A 265 -30.92 12.05 13.94
N PRO A 266 -30.78 13.34 14.27
CA PRO A 266 -29.72 13.85 15.16
C PRO A 266 -29.67 13.15 16.51
N THR A 267 -30.82 12.67 17.00
CA THR A 267 -30.96 11.97 18.28
C THR A 267 -30.32 10.58 18.25
N SER A 268 -30.50 9.84 17.15
CA SER A 268 -29.86 8.51 16.96
C SER A 268 -28.34 8.63 16.83
N LEU A 269 -27.85 9.65 16.13
CA LEU A 269 -26.42 9.95 16.04
C LEU A 269 -25.84 10.24 17.42
N LYS A 270 -26.49 11.14 18.18
CA LYS A 270 -26.04 11.54 19.52
C LYS A 270 -25.98 10.35 20.47
N GLN A 271 -26.99 9.48 20.46
CA GLN A 271 -27.01 8.27 21.28
C GLN A 271 -25.90 7.28 20.89
N SER A 272 -25.71 7.05 19.59
CA SER A 272 -24.64 6.18 19.07
C SER A 272 -23.25 6.69 19.45
N VAL A 273 -23.00 7.98 19.27
CA VAL A 273 -21.72 8.63 19.67
C VAL A 273 -21.51 8.54 21.18
N THR A 274 -22.54 8.83 21.98
CA THR A 274 -22.44 8.77 23.45
C THR A 274 -22.10 7.37 23.94
N LYS A 275 -22.75 6.33 23.40
CA LYS A 275 -22.45 4.92 23.72
C LYS A 275 -21.00 4.58 23.34
N LYS A 276 -20.56 4.92 22.13
CA LYS A 276 -19.18 4.66 21.66
C LYS A 276 -18.13 5.34 22.53
N VAL A 277 -18.35 6.60 22.92
CA VAL A 277 -17.45 7.35 23.81
C VAL A 277 -17.37 6.69 25.19
N ALA A 278 -18.50 6.22 25.74
CA ALA A 278 -18.51 5.51 27.02
C ALA A 278 -17.70 4.19 26.95
N SER A 279 -17.87 3.39 25.90
CA SER A 279 -17.10 2.16 25.70
C SER A 279 -15.59 2.44 25.57
N CYS A 280 -15.21 3.49 24.83
CA CYS A 280 -13.80 3.91 24.72
C CYS A 280 -13.19 4.28 26.07
N ARG A 281 -13.92 5.02 26.91
CA ARG A 281 -13.45 5.40 28.25
C ARG A 281 -13.27 4.19 29.17
N ARG A 282 -14.12 3.17 29.05
CA ARG A 282 -13.96 1.91 29.81
C ARG A 282 -12.70 1.18 29.37
N ILE A 283 -12.46 1.06 28.06
CA ILE A 283 -11.24 0.46 27.51
C ILE A 283 -10.01 1.25 27.97
N ALA A 284 -10.08 2.59 27.96
CA ALA A 284 -9.02 3.46 28.45
C ALA A 284 -8.67 3.16 29.91
N ALA A 285 -9.67 2.95 30.77
CA ALA A 285 -9.45 2.61 32.17
C ALA A 285 -8.74 1.26 32.34
N GLU A 286 -9.12 0.23 31.57
CA GLU A 286 -8.43 -1.07 31.59
C GLU A 286 -7.00 -0.98 31.02
N LEU A 287 -6.80 -0.24 29.94
CA LEU A 287 -5.46 0.01 29.39
C LEU A 287 -4.56 0.75 30.39
N GLN A 288 -5.09 1.74 31.12
CA GLN A 288 -4.37 2.45 32.17
C GLN A 288 -4.01 1.54 33.35
N LYS A 289 -4.90 0.61 33.72
CA LYS A 289 -4.63 -0.40 34.74
C LYS A 289 -3.48 -1.31 34.32
N ILE A 290 -3.52 -1.83 33.09
CA ILE A 290 -2.42 -2.64 32.52
C ILE A 290 -1.12 -1.81 32.50
N GLN A 291 -1.17 -0.56 32.02
CA GLN A 291 -0.01 0.32 31.99
C GLN A 291 0.56 0.56 33.39
N GLY A 292 -0.27 0.79 34.41
CA GLY A 292 0.17 0.95 35.80
C GLY A 292 0.84 -0.30 36.38
N GLN A 293 0.38 -1.49 35.99
CA GLN A 293 1.01 -2.76 36.37
C GLN A 293 2.37 -2.97 35.69
N LEU A 294 2.53 -2.49 34.46
CA LEU A 294 3.74 -2.68 33.66
C LEU A 294 4.79 -1.58 33.90
N SER A 295 4.38 -0.34 34.17
CA SER A 295 5.27 0.83 34.30
C SER A 295 6.19 0.77 35.52
N THR A 296 5.83 -0.04 36.52
CA THR A 296 6.61 -0.27 37.73
C THR A 296 7.70 -1.34 37.56
N LYS A 297 7.72 -2.02 36.40
CA LYS A 297 8.64 -3.12 36.11
C LYS A 297 9.83 -2.66 35.29
N SER A 298 11.00 -3.18 35.62
CA SER A 298 12.21 -3.05 34.81
C SER A 298 12.06 -3.81 33.48
N ARG A 299 12.91 -3.49 32.49
CA ARG A 299 12.89 -4.16 31.17
C ARG A 299 13.07 -5.68 31.25
N GLN A 300 13.86 -6.15 32.22
CA GLN A 300 14.13 -7.58 32.44
C GLN A 300 12.96 -8.27 33.18
N GLU A 301 12.21 -7.54 34.00
CA GLU A 301 10.97 -8.04 34.61
C GLU A 301 9.81 -8.06 33.60
N LEU A 302 9.77 -7.10 32.68
CA LEU A 302 8.79 -7.07 31.59
C LEU A 302 8.93 -8.27 30.66
N SER A 303 10.16 -8.67 30.30
CA SER A 303 10.38 -9.85 29.44
C SER A 303 9.92 -11.16 30.09
N ASN A 304 9.85 -11.20 31.42
CA ASN A 304 9.43 -12.36 32.20
C ASN A 304 7.99 -12.24 32.73
N THR A 305 7.31 -11.13 32.42
CA THR A 305 5.94 -10.89 32.87
C THR A 305 4.97 -11.68 32.01
N VAL A 306 4.26 -12.61 32.64
CA VAL A 306 3.08 -13.24 32.03
C VAL A 306 1.88 -12.34 32.30
N LEU A 307 1.34 -11.75 31.23
CA LEU A 307 0.07 -11.04 31.30
C LEU A 307 -1.08 -12.03 31.53
N SER A 308 -2.15 -11.56 32.16
CA SER A 308 -3.38 -12.36 32.19
C SER A 308 -3.87 -12.58 30.75
N THR A 309 -4.58 -13.69 30.52
CA THR A 309 -5.13 -14.00 29.19
C THR A 309 -6.04 -12.87 28.69
N GLU A 310 -6.79 -12.25 29.59
CA GLU A 310 -7.70 -11.13 29.30
C GLU A 310 -6.93 -9.86 28.90
N ASP A 311 -5.88 -9.50 29.64
CA ASP A 311 -5.03 -8.34 29.31
C ASP A 311 -4.31 -8.54 27.96
N ALA A 312 -3.78 -9.75 27.74
CA ALA A 312 -3.12 -10.11 26.48
C ALA A 312 -4.11 -10.07 25.29
N GLN A 313 -5.33 -10.56 25.47
CA GLN A 313 -6.38 -10.48 24.46
C GLN A 313 -6.78 -9.03 24.18
N LEU A 314 -6.97 -8.21 25.21
CA LEU A 314 -7.32 -6.79 25.05
C LEU A 314 -6.22 -6.04 24.30
N LEU A 315 -4.95 -6.18 24.70
CA LEU A 315 -3.81 -5.53 24.03
C LEU A 315 -3.66 -5.98 22.57
N ASN A 316 -3.79 -7.29 22.29
CA ASN A 316 -3.76 -7.82 20.93
C ASN A 316 -4.93 -7.27 20.09
N HIS A 317 -6.12 -7.16 20.67
CA HIS A 317 -7.27 -6.65 19.94
C HIS A 317 -7.15 -5.15 19.69
N VAL A 318 -6.76 -4.35 20.68
CA VAL A 318 -6.55 -2.90 20.53
C VAL A 318 -5.45 -2.62 19.50
N SER A 319 -4.31 -3.30 19.58
CA SER A 319 -3.22 -3.13 18.61
C SER A 319 -3.62 -3.58 17.20
N ALA A 320 -4.31 -4.71 17.05
CA ALA A 320 -4.80 -5.19 15.76
C ALA A 320 -5.80 -4.23 15.07
N LYS A 321 -6.44 -3.33 15.84
CA LYS A 321 -7.38 -2.32 15.31
C LYS A 321 -6.73 -0.95 15.10
N LEU A 322 -5.92 -0.48 16.05
CA LEU A 322 -5.31 0.86 15.98
C LEU A 322 -4.07 0.90 15.10
N CYS A 323 -3.23 -0.15 15.08
CA CYS A 323 -2.03 -0.17 14.25
C CYS A 323 -2.35 0.02 12.75
N PRO A 324 -3.35 -0.67 12.16
CA PRO A 324 -3.71 -0.42 10.76
C PRO A 324 -4.17 1.01 10.48
N VAL A 325 -4.78 1.70 11.44
CA VAL A 325 -5.21 3.10 11.30
C VAL A 325 -4.00 4.03 11.35
N ALA A 326 -3.12 3.87 12.34
CA ALA A 326 -1.87 4.61 12.44
C ALA A 326 -1.01 4.49 11.18
N VAL A 327 -0.93 3.28 10.66
CA VAL A 327 -0.21 2.93 9.44
C VAL A 327 -0.85 3.59 8.21
N LEU A 328 -2.18 3.57 8.10
CA LEU A 328 -2.91 4.21 7.00
C LEU A 328 -2.73 5.73 6.99
N GLU A 329 -2.91 6.39 8.13
CA GLU A 329 -2.81 7.86 8.22
C GLU A 329 -1.37 8.33 7.95
N LEU A 330 -0.38 7.53 8.37
CA LEU A 330 1.00 7.76 7.98
C LEU A 330 1.21 7.61 6.46
N SER A 331 0.61 6.59 5.84
CA SER A 331 0.63 6.38 4.39
C SER A 331 0.07 7.59 3.63
N GLU A 332 -1.04 8.15 4.10
CA GLU A 332 -1.70 9.34 3.55
C GLU A 332 -0.81 10.58 3.62
N MET A 333 -0.01 10.73 4.68
CA MET A 333 1.03 11.77 4.75
C MET A 333 2.25 11.47 3.86
N LEU A 334 2.67 10.21 3.73
CA LEU A 334 3.88 9.83 3.00
C LEU A 334 3.73 9.91 1.49
N ALA A 335 2.55 9.64 0.93
CA ALA A 335 2.31 9.72 -0.50
C ALA A 335 2.62 11.12 -1.11
N PRO A 336 2.05 12.23 -0.59
CA PRO A 336 2.37 13.57 -1.10
C PRO A 336 3.83 13.96 -0.82
N VAL A 337 4.40 13.57 0.34
CA VAL A 337 5.83 13.80 0.65
C VAL A 337 6.72 13.09 -0.37
N GLY A 338 6.40 11.83 -0.70
CA GLY A 338 7.12 11.06 -1.71
C GLY A 338 7.07 11.74 -3.08
N TYR A 339 5.89 12.21 -3.49
CA TYR A 339 5.73 12.96 -4.74
C TYR A 339 6.59 14.23 -4.76
N ILE A 340 6.55 15.04 -3.70
CA ILE A 340 7.34 16.28 -3.58
C ILE A 340 8.84 15.98 -3.66
N ILE A 341 9.33 14.99 -2.90
CA ILE A 341 10.76 14.62 -2.89
C ILE A 341 11.19 14.14 -4.28
N VAL A 342 10.42 13.26 -4.91
CA VAL A 342 10.75 12.73 -6.24
C VAL A 342 10.80 13.85 -7.27
N ASN A 343 9.79 14.73 -7.32
CA ASN A 343 9.77 15.86 -8.26
C ASN A 343 10.90 16.86 -7.98
N TRP A 344 11.19 17.15 -6.71
CA TRP A 344 12.31 18.01 -6.35
C TRP A 344 13.66 17.45 -6.83
N ILE A 345 13.88 16.14 -6.64
CA ILE A 345 15.10 15.48 -7.12
C ILE A 345 15.16 15.54 -8.66
N LEU A 346 14.07 15.21 -9.36
CA LEU A 346 14.03 15.22 -10.83
C LEU A 346 14.22 16.62 -11.42
N GLN A 347 13.66 17.64 -10.78
CA GLN A 347 13.70 19.02 -11.28
C GLN A 347 15.03 19.72 -10.97
N TYR A 348 15.65 19.46 -9.82
CA TYR A 348 16.80 20.26 -9.36
C TYR A 348 18.12 19.47 -9.29
N VAL A 349 18.06 18.14 -9.18
CA VAL A 349 19.27 17.30 -9.06
C VAL A 349 19.53 16.54 -10.36
N TRP A 350 18.48 16.04 -11.02
CA TRP A 350 18.57 15.19 -12.21
C TRP A 350 17.80 15.74 -13.41
N THR A 351 18.04 17.02 -13.72
CA THR A 351 17.34 17.83 -14.73
C THR A 351 17.18 17.19 -16.12
N GLY A 352 18.08 16.30 -16.51
CA GLY A 352 18.03 15.60 -17.81
C GLY A 352 17.13 14.36 -17.88
N ASN A 353 16.61 13.86 -16.75
CA ASN A 353 15.82 12.62 -16.73
C ASN A 353 14.31 12.85 -16.76
N ARG A 354 13.86 14.10 -16.64
CA ARG A 354 12.44 14.46 -16.54
C ARG A 354 11.61 13.92 -17.71
N SER A 355 12.19 13.94 -18.92
CA SER A 355 11.56 13.44 -20.16
C SER A 355 11.17 11.97 -20.08
N TYR A 356 11.78 11.20 -19.18
CA TYR A 356 11.53 9.77 -19.06
C TYR A 356 10.35 9.42 -18.12
N PHE A 357 9.68 10.42 -17.50
CA PHE A 357 8.64 10.20 -16.50
C PHE A 357 7.19 10.48 -17.00
N ILE A 358 6.26 9.51 -16.91
CA ILE A 358 4.81 9.67 -17.20
C ILE A 358 4.29 10.74 -16.26
N GLY A 359 3.53 11.70 -16.81
CA GLY A 359 2.92 12.75 -16.02
C GLY A 359 3.91 13.77 -15.49
N ILE A 360 5.14 13.83 -16.03
CA ILE A 360 6.12 14.90 -15.77
C ILE A 360 6.80 15.33 -17.08
N SER A 361 7.00 14.40 -18.02
CA SER A 361 7.70 14.62 -19.29
C SER A 361 7.07 15.67 -20.19
N SER A 362 5.73 15.81 -20.15
CA SER A 362 4.99 16.79 -20.94
C SER A 362 4.53 18.02 -20.14
N GLN A 363 4.85 18.09 -18.86
CA GLN A 363 4.47 19.21 -18.00
C GLN A 363 5.42 20.39 -18.23
N SER A 364 4.94 21.61 -18.01
CA SER A 364 5.80 22.78 -17.86
C SER A 364 6.47 22.76 -16.47
N GLU A 365 7.47 23.62 -16.24
CA GLU A 365 8.01 23.79 -14.88
C GLU A 365 6.93 24.30 -13.91
N ASP A 366 6.05 25.18 -14.40
CA ASP A 366 4.94 25.73 -13.62
C ASP A 366 3.95 24.65 -13.19
N ASP A 367 3.61 23.69 -14.07
CA ASP A 367 2.71 22.58 -13.75
C ASP A 367 3.30 21.69 -12.64
N VAL A 368 4.61 21.43 -12.67
CA VAL A 368 5.29 20.65 -11.63
C VAL A 368 5.28 21.39 -10.29
N VAL A 369 5.57 22.70 -10.30
CA VAL A 369 5.51 23.52 -9.09
C VAL A 369 4.09 23.55 -8.53
N GLN A 370 3.08 23.73 -9.38
CA GLN A 370 1.67 23.66 -8.97
C GLN A 370 1.31 22.29 -8.37
N GLY A 371 1.76 21.20 -8.99
CA GLY A 371 1.62 19.85 -8.45
C GLY A 371 2.27 19.68 -7.07
N MET A 372 3.48 20.20 -6.87
CA MET A 372 4.16 20.19 -5.57
C MET A 372 3.40 21.01 -4.53
N VAL A 373 2.88 22.18 -4.90
CA VAL A 373 2.06 23.04 -4.02
C VAL A 373 0.74 22.36 -3.65
N GLY A 374 0.03 21.78 -4.62
CA GLY A 374 -1.20 21.02 -4.38
C GLY A 374 -0.98 19.82 -3.44
N ASN A 375 0.11 19.08 -3.64
CA ASN A 375 0.50 18.00 -2.72
C ASN A 375 0.90 18.52 -1.34
N ALA A 376 1.49 19.72 -1.22
CA ALA A 376 1.78 20.33 0.07
C ALA A 376 0.50 20.72 0.83
N TYR A 377 -0.54 21.19 0.13
CA TYR A 377 -1.87 21.39 0.73
C TYR A 377 -2.49 20.07 1.18
N GLY A 378 -2.42 19.03 0.34
CA GLY A 378 -2.84 17.68 0.72
C GLY A 378 -2.14 17.18 1.99
N LEU A 379 -0.81 17.31 2.05
CA LEU A 379 -0.01 16.98 3.23
C LEU A 379 -0.44 17.76 4.48
N ALA A 380 -0.71 19.06 4.35
CA ALA A 380 -1.17 19.87 5.48
C ALA A 380 -2.53 19.40 6.02
N ILE A 381 -3.43 18.99 5.13
CA ILE A 381 -4.75 18.43 5.49
C ILE A 381 -4.58 17.09 6.20
N GLU A 382 -3.78 16.17 5.65
CA GLU A 382 -3.53 14.87 6.25
C GLU A 382 -2.79 14.98 7.59
N ALA A 383 -1.83 15.91 7.72
CA ALA A 383 -1.19 16.21 9.00
C ALA A 383 -2.19 16.76 10.04
N GLY A 384 -3.13 17.59 9.61
CA GLY A 384 -4.23 18.10 10.44
C GLY A 384 -5.15 16.97 10.91
N ILE A 385 -5.53 16.08 10.00
CA ILE A 385 -6.30 14.87 10.29
C ILE A 385 -5.55 13.99 11.30
N PHE A 386 -4.29 13.65 11.03
CA PHE A 386 -3.47 12.82 11.91
C PHE A 386 -3.38 13.43 13.31
N SER A 387 -3.26 14.76 13.40
CA SER A 387 -3.24 15.49 14.67
C SER A 387 -4.57 15.40 15.42
N VAL A 388 -5.70 15.50 14.71
CA VAL A 388 -7.04 15.29 15.29
C VAL A 388 -7.22 13.84 15.75
N THR A 389 -6.83 12.87 14.94
CA THR A 389 -6.83 11.44 15.28
C THR A 389 -5.99 11.16 16.53
N ALA A 390 -4.81 11.76 16.62
CA ALA A 390 -3.92 11.63 17.77
C ALA A 390 -4.53 12.26 19.03
N LEU A 391 -5.10 13.46 18.92
CA LEU A 391 -5.76 14.14 20.04
C LEU A 391 -6.99 13.36 20.54
N LEU A 392 -7.80 12.84 19.62
CA LEU A 392 -8.97 12.02 19.96
C LEU A 392 -8.55 10.70 20.61
N SER A 393 -7.53 10.03 20.08
CA SER A 393 -6.99 8.79 20.67
C SER A 393 -6.46 9.02 22.08
N TRP A 394 -5.72 10.10 22.29
CA TRP A 394 -5.25 10.48 23.62
C TRP A 394 -6.41 10.75 24.58
N ARG A 395 -7.38 11.58 24.14
CA ARG A 395 -8.49 12.02 25.00
C ARG A 395 -9.50 10.93 25.33
N LEU A 396 -9.72 9.98 24.42
CA LEU A 396 -10.77 8.96 24.55
C LEU A 396 -10.23 7.59 24.97
N LEU A 397 -9.01 7.25 24.59
CA LEU A 397 -8.40 5.95 24.87
C LEU A 397 -7.19 6.03 25.82
N GLY A 398 -6.66 7.22 26.08
CA GLY A 398 -5.42 7.38 26.84
C GLY A 398 -4.18 6.88 26.09
N VAL A 399 -4.28 6.66 24.77
CA VAL A 399 -3.20 6.13 23.93
C VAL A 399 -2.51 7.27 23.21
N ASN A 400 -1.18 7.35 23.34
CA ASN A 400 -0.37 8.23 22.51
C ASN A 400 -0.28 7.66 21.09
N PHE A 401 -1.10 8.17 20.17
CA PHE A 401 -1.16 7.70 18.80
C PHE A 401 0.16 7.88 18.04
N VAL A 402 0.95 8.91 18.39
CA VAL A 402 2.27 9.14 17.78
C VAL A 402 3.25 8.05 18.20
N GLU A 403 3.30 7.73 19.49
CA GLU A 403 4.12 6.62 20.00
C GLU A 403 3.65 5.26 19.47
N LEU A 404 2.33 5.05 19.38
CA LEU A 404 1.77 3.86 18.75
C LEU A 404 2.18 3.77 17.28
N THR A 405 2.13 4.88 16.55
CA THR A 405 2.57 4.94 15.16
C THR A 405 4.06 4.61 15.09
N ALA A 406 4.91 5.22 15.92
CA ALA A 406 6.35 4.92 15.97
C ALA A 406 6.66 3.46 16.34
N ALA A 407 5.88 2.88 17.26
CA ALA A 407 5.98 1.48 17.63
C ALA A 407 5.54 0.56 16.48
N ALA A 408 4.41 0.85 15.84
CA ALA A 408 3.91 0.13 14.67
C ALA A 408 4.91 0.20 13.51
N ILE A 409 5.52 1.37 13.29
CA ILE A 409 6.62 1.56 12.33
C ILE A 409 7.78 0.62 12.65
N SER A 410 8.14 0.51 13.92
CA SER A 410 9.30 -0.28 14.36
C SER A 410 9.00 -1.79 14.35
N SER A 411 7.75 -2.21 14.57
CA SER A 411 7.33 -3.61 14.60
C SER A 411 6.91 -4.17 13.24
N GLU A 412 6.38 -3.32 12.36
CA GLU A 412 5.85 -3.71 11.05
C GLU A 412 6.90 -3.51 9.93
N ILE A 413 8.04 -4.18 10.07
CA ILE A 413 9.09 -4.16 9.01
C ILE A 413 8.53 -4.57 7.65
N ASP A 414 7.53 -5.45 7.62
CA ASP A 414 6.87 -5.91 6.41
C ASP A 414 6.07 -4.81 5.74
N TYR A 415 5.33 -4.02 6.52
CA TYR A 415 4.62 -2.85 6.02
C TYR A 415 5.58 -1.89 5.34
N TRP A 416 6.69 -1.54 6.00
CA TRP A 416 7.66 -0.62 5.41
C TRP A 416 8.32 -1.14 4.16
N PHE A 417 8.63 -2.43 4.17
CA PHE A 417 9.19 -3.09 3.01
C PHE A 417 8.19 -3.06 1.85
N PHE A 418 6.91 -3.25 2.13
CA PHE A 418 5.81 -3.23 1.17
C PHE A 418 5.45 -1.83 0.66
N VAL A 419 5.43 -0.82 1.53
CA VAL A 419 5.26 0.61 1.17
C VAL A 419 6.40 1.07 0.29
N SER A 420 7.65 0.79 0.71
CA SER A 420 8.83 1.16 -0.06
C SER A 420 8.78 0.55 -1.46
N ILE A 421 8.31 -0.69 -1.59
CA ILE A 421 8.08 -1.34 -2.88
C ILE A 421 6.98 -0.68 -3.67
N THR A 422 5.91 -0.25 -3.01
CA THR A 422 4.78 0.36 -3.70
C THR A 422 5.17 1.74 -4.25
N VAL A 423 5.85 2.57 -3.45
CA VAL A 423 6.49 3.81 -3.92
C VAL A 423 7.42 3.52 -5.08
N TYR A 424 8.25 2.49 -4.93
CA TYR A 424 9.22 2.09 -5.95
C TYR A 424 8.56 1.61 -7.24
N MET A 425 7.48 0.82 -7.15
CA MET A 425 6.68 0.37 -8.29
C MET A 425 6.03 1.55 -8.99
N THR A 426 5.42 2.48 -8.24
CA THR A 426 4.82 3.68 -8.83
C THR A 426 5.88 4.51 -9.54
N TYR A 427 7.04 4.72 -8.92
CA TYR A 427 8.19 5.38 -9.55
C TYR A 427 8.63 4.66 -10.83
N TRP A 428 8.69 3.33 -10.81
CA TRP A 428 9.10 2.51 -11.95
C TRP A 428 8.07 2.52 -13.09
N VAL A 429 6.78 2.53 -12.75
CA VAL A 429 5.66 2.68 -13.69
C VAL A 429 5.67 4.06 -14.34
N CYS A 430 6.12 5.09 -13.60
CA CYS A 430 6.32 6.40 -14.18
C CYS A 430 7.52 6.45 -15.15
N LEU A 431 8.47 5.52 -15.19
CA LEU A 431 9.59 5.55 -16.16
C LEU A 431 9.14 5.07 -17.57
N ILE A 432 8.41 5.89 -18.35
CA ILE A 432 7.80 5.58 -19.68
C ILE A 432 8.77 4.87 -20.60
N GLU A 433 9.94 5.47 -20.74
CA GLU A 433 10.75 5.25 -21.91
C GLU A 433 11.54 3.93 -21.76
N HIS A 434 12.02 3.62 -20.55
CA HIS A 434 12.78 2.40 -20.29
C HIS A 434 11.93 1.13 -20.15
N THR A 435 10.62 1.30 -19.97
CA THR A 435 9.66 0.19 -19.82
C THR A 435 8.89 -0.11 -21.10
N GLY A 436 9.29 0.55 -22.19
CA GLY A 436 8.81 0.31 -23.56
C GLY A 436 7.34 0.64 -23.79
N HIS A 437 6.79 1.54 -22.99
CA HIS A 437 5.45 2.07 -23.22
C HIS A 437 5.49 3.13 -24.34
N ASP A 438 5.84 2.70 -25.56
CA ASP A 438 5.51 3.46 -26.75
C ASP A 438 4.03 3.17 -27.08
N PHE A 439 3.15 4.10 -26.71
CA PHE A 439 1.72 3.99 -27.02
C PHE A 439 1.39 4.21 -28.51
N SER A 440 2.40 4.54 -29.32
CA SER A 440 2.33 4.51 -30.79
C SER A 440 2.89 3.21 -31.39
N PHE A 441 3.35 2.26 -30.56
CA PHE A 441 3.83 0.97 -31.00
C PHE A 441 2.66 0.13 -31.55
N GLU A 442 2.55 0.08 -32.87
CA GLU A 442 1.73 -0.88 -33.58
C GLU A 442 2.47 -2.23 -33.59
N PHE A 443 1.83 -3.29 -33.11
CA PHE A 443 2.35 -4.64 -33.34
C PHE A 443 2.31 -4.91 -34.84
N SER A 444 3.47 -4.98 -35.49
CA SER A 444 3.58 -5.23 -36.94
C SER A 444 2.90 -6.52 -37.43
N TRP A 445 2.48 -7.41 -36.52
CA TRP A 445 1.74 -8.65 -36.80
C TRP A 445 0.30 -8.67 -36.29
N ILE A 446 -0.19 -7.59 -35.65
CA ILE A 446 -1.62 -7.41 -35.36
C ILE A 446 -2.12 -6.38 -36.39
N PRO A 447 -2.91 -6.81 -37.38
CA PRO A 447 -3.30 -5.96 -38.51
C PRO A 447 -4.20 -4.79 -38.12
#